data_AF-A0A218QAI4-F1
#
_entry.id   AF-A0A218QAI4-F1
#
_cell.length_a   1.000
_cell.length_b   1.000
_cell.length_c   1.000
_cell.angle_alpha   90.00
_cell.angle_beta   90.00
_cell.angle_gamma   90.00
#
_symmetry.space_group_name_H-M   'P 1'
#
loop_
_entity.id
_entity.type
_entity.pdbx_description
1 polymer ?
#
loop_
_entity_poly.entity_id
_entity_poly.type
_entity_poly.pdbx_seq_one_letter_code
_entity_poly.pdbx_strand_id
1 'polypeptide(L)'
;MARRGSEITVPEETAVQTQSKSITRGRKPEITTHQQQSEAQVIEELEVAFDFDLRMSIIQRLVRDKHIIFEQQDKERQVTEALEIARLEAIEKAKEEGKQQARAKMAQKKAQQKAQAQQHFIDVELEQLIDSCDYLPYETMKQTIDGFASRLDVKLEWKELEDGQFECNASVT
;
A
#
# COMPACT_ATOMS: atom_id res chain seq x y z
N MET A 1 -30.93 8.12 33.16
CA MET A 1 -30.57 7.96 31.74
C MET A 1 -29.63 9.09 31.37
N ALA A 2 -28.44 8.75 30.87
CA ALA A 2 -27.28 9.62 30.78
C ALA A 2 -26.96 10.01 29.33
N ARG A 3 -26.56 11.28 29.16
CA ARG A 3 -25.70 11.85 28.10
C ARG A 3 -26.24 11.84 26.65
N ARG A 4 -26.76 13.00 26.25
CA ARG A 4 -26.94 13.42 24.85
C ARG A 4 -25.57 13.50 24.16
N GLY A 5 -25.46 12.84 23.00
CA GLY A 5 -24.35 13.00 22.07
C GLY A 5 -24.36 14.40 21.46
N SER A 6 -23.18 15.01 21.43
CA SER A 6 -22.91 16.27 20.76
C SER A 6 -22.54 15.96 19.30
N GLU A 7 -23.51 16.08 18.40
CA GLU A 7 -23.26 16.13 16.96
C GLU A 7 -22.66 17.51 16.62
N ILE A 8 -21.40 17.52 16.21
CA ILE A 8 -20.73 18.69 15.67
C ILE A 8 -20.97 18.68 14.16
N THR A 9 -21.96 19.44 13.70
CA THR A 9 -22.13 19.78 12.28
C THR A 9 -21.26 21.00 11.95
N VAL A 10 -20.34 20.83 11.02
CA VAL A 10 -19.46 21.88 10.48
C VAL A 10 -20.30 22.81 9.58
N PRO A 11 -20.32 24.13 9.78
CA PRO A 11 -20.99 25.03 8.85
C PRO A 11 -20.12 25.26 7.61
N GLU A 12 -20.62 24.79 6.47
CA GLU A 12 -20.10 25.06 5.14
C GLU A 12 -20.78 26.33 4.58
N GLU A 13 -20.24 27.51 4.85
CA GLU A 13 -20.70 28.75 4.19
C GLU A 13 -19.55 29.73 3.95
N THR A 14 -18.97 29.69 2.75
CA THR A 14 -18.47 30.90 2.05
C THR A 14 -18.79 30.80 0.57
N ALA A 15 -20.08 30.70 0.25
CA ALA A 15 -20.56 31.01 -1.09
C ALA A 15 -20.55 32.54 -1.25
N VAL A 16 -19.50 33.07 -1.89
CA VAL A 16 -19.42 34.49 -2.25
C VAL A 16 -20.52 34.80 -3.27
N GLN A 17 -21.62 35.40 -2.81
CA GLN A 17 -22.66 35.95 -3.69
C GLN A 17 -22.09 37.14 -4.47
N THR A 18 -21.76 36.93 -5.74
CA THR A 18 -21.47 38.00 -6.69
C THR A 18 -22.78 38.58 -7.22
N GLN A 19 -23.30 39.61 -6.55
CA GLN A 19 -24.39 40.42 -7.12
C GLN A 19 -23.81 41.31 -8.23
N SER A 20 -24.08 40.95 -9.48
CA SER A 20 -23.85 41.82 -10.64
C SER A 20 -24.85 42.97 -10.63
N LYS A 21 -24.40 44.19 -10.34
CA LYS A 21 -25.21 45.41 -10.52
C LYS A 21 -25.01 45.94 -11.94
N SER A 22 -26.04 45.84 -12.77
CA SER A 22 -26.10 46.47 -14.09
C SER A 22 -26.16 47.99 -13.95
N ILE A 23 -25.18 48.71 -14.49
CA ILE A 23 -25.21 50.18 -14.57
C ILE A 23 -25.71 50.58 -15.96
N THR A 24 -26.93 51.11 -16.02
CA THR A 24 -27.51 51.72 -17.22
C THR A 24 -26.72 52.99 -17.59
N ARG A 25 -26.37 53.07 -18.86
CA ARG A 25 -25.59 54.15 -19.49
C ARG A 25 -26.39 55.46 -19.46
N GLY A 26 -26.06 56.37 -18.53
CA GLY A 26 -26.71 57.67 -18.39
C GLY A 26 -25.71 58.82 -18.31
N ARG A 27 -25.75 59.70 -19.32
CA ARG A 27 -25.18 61.06 -19.43
C ARG A 27 -23.69 61.26 -19.06
N LYS A 28 -22.87 61.60 -20.06
CA LYS A 28 -21.52 62.16 -19.87
C LYS A 28 -21.62 63.43 -18.99
N PRO A 29 -20.97 63.48 -17.81
CA PRO A 29 -20.70 64.74 -17.15
C PRO A 29 -19.58 65.46 -17.89
N GLU A 30 -19.76 66.74 -18.17
CA GLU A 30 -18.67 67.63 -18.58
C GLU A 30 -17.66 67.69 -17.44
N ILE A 31 -16.43 67.22 -17.70
CA ILE A 31 -15.30 67.31 -16.77
C ILE A 31 -14.98 68.79 -16.63
N THR A 32 -15.56 69.43 -15.62
CA THR A 32 -15.18 70.79 -15.22
C THR A 32 -13.85 70.72 -14.49
N THR A 33 -13.00 71.72 -14.73
CA THR A 33 -11.65 71.89 -14.15
C THR A 33 -11.60 71.76 -12.62
N HIS A 34 -12.73 71.89 -11.92
CA HIS A 34 -12.85 71.66 -10.48
C HIS A 34 -12.78 70.17 -10.05
N GLN A 35 -13.21 69.22 -10.89
CA GLN A 35 -13.12 67.79 -10.55
C GLN A 35 -11.67 67.28 -10.60
N GLN A 36 -10.88 67.72 -11.58
CA GLN A 36 -9.44 67.41 -11.67
C GLN A 36 -8.65 68.01 -10.49
N GLN A 37 -9.05 69.18 -9.98
CA GLN A 37 -8.44 69.74 -8.77
C GLN A 37 -8.81 68.95 -7.51
N SER A 38 -10.05 68.44 -7.39
CA SER A 38 -10.43 67.62 -6.23
C SER A 38 -9.77 66.24 -6.24
N GLU A 39 -9.60 65.61 -7.42
CA GLU A 39 -8.89 64.34 -7.54
C GLU A 39 -7.38 64.51 -7.27
N ALA A 40 -6.78 65.61 -7.76
CA ALA A 40 -5.39 65.94 -7.45
C ALA A 40 -5.18 66.25 -5.95
N GLN A 41 -6.11 66.97 -5.31
CA GLN A 41 -6.05 67.24 -3.86
C GLN A 41 -6.24 65.98 -3.02
N VAL A 42 -7.10 65.04 -3.42
CA VAL A 42 -7.25 63.76 -2.71
C VAL A 42 -6.00 62.88 -2.87
N ILE A 43 -5.34 62.92 -4.03
CA ILE A 43 -4.06 62.24 -4.25
C ILE A 43 -2.96 62.88 -3.38
N GLU A 44 -2.90 64.21 -3.33
CA GLU A 44 -1.96 64.97 -2.51
C GLU A 44 -2.22 64.74 -1.00
N GLU A 45 -3.49 64.70 -0.56
CA GLU A 45 -3.87 64.36 0.81
C GLU A 45 -3.55 62.89 1.16
N LEU A 46 -3.67 61.95 0.22
CA LEU A 46 -3.25 60.57 0.44
C LEU A 46 -1.72 60.45 0.52
N GLU A 47 -0.97 61.19 -0.33
CA GLU A 47 0.49 61.35 -0.25
C GLU A 47 0.93 61.97 1.08
N VAL A 48 0.14 62.88 1.64
CA VAL A 48 0.34 63.47 2.97
C VAL A 48 -0.08 62.51 4.10
N ALA A 49 -1.11 61.70 3.91
CA ALA A 49 -1.68 60.84 4.97
C ALA A 49 -0.85 59.57 5.26
N PHE A 50 -0.04 59.11 4.32
CA PHE A 50 0.87 57.97 4.51
C PHE A 50 2.27 58.38 4.12
N ASP A 51 3.10 58.64 5.14
CA ASP A 51 4.52 58.93 5.03
C ASP A 51 5.21 57.96 4.05
N PHE A 52 6.10 58.48 3.20
CA PHE A 52 6.80 57.70 2.18
C PHE A 52 7.51 56.49 2.80
N ASP A 53 8.09 56.68 3.98
CA ASP A 53 8.77 55.64 4.75
C ASP A 53 7.80 54.54 5.21
N LEU A 54 6.56 54.90 5.58
CA LEU A 54 5.53 53.94 5.96
C LEU A 54 5.12 53.09 4.75
N ARG A 55 4.87 53.70 3.59
CA ARG A 55 4.55 52.97 2.36
C ARG A 55 5.68 52.02 1.97
N MET A 56 6.93 52.47 2.10
CA MET A 56 8.09 51.66 1.74
C MET A 56 8.33 50.50 2.70
N SER A 57 8.09 50.72 4.01
CA SER A 57 8.14 49.65 5.01
C SER A 57 7.09 48.55 4.75
N ILE A 58 5.88 48.94 4.33
CA ILE A 58 4.80 48.00 3.98
C ILE A 58 5.19 47.18 2.75
N ILE A 59 5.71 47.81 1.69
CA ILE A 59 6.16 47.11 0.48
C ILE A 59 7.31 46.14 0.80
N GLN A 60 8.31 46.58 1.56
CA GLN A 60 9.43 45.72 1.96
C GLN A 60 8.97 44.52 2.79
N ARG A 61 8.00 44.72 3.68
CA ARG A 61 7.39 43.64 4.45
C ARG A 61 6.65 42.65 3.54
N LEU A 62 5.82 43.14 2.61
CA LEU A 62 5.10 42.28 1.65
C LEU A 62 6.07 41.46 0.78
N VAL A 63 7.17 42.06 0.33
CA VAL A 63 8.21 41.36 -0.45
C VAL A 63 8.88 40.27 0.40
N ARG A 64 9.21 40.58 1.67
CA ARG A 64 9.80 39.60 2.60
C ARG A 64 8.85 38.46 2.89
N ASP A 65 7.59 38.76 3.20
CA ASP A 65 6.56 37.76 3.50
C ASP A 65 6.32 36.85 2.29
N LYS A 66 6.29 37.41 1.07
CA LYS A 66 6.21 36.62 -0.18
C LYS A 66 7.39 35.66 -0.33
N HIS A 67 8.61 36.10 0.01
CA HIS A 67 9.79 35.23 -0.07
C HIS A 67 9.69 34.07 0.93
N ILE A 68 9.26 34.35 2.17
CA ILE A 68 9.04 33.33 3.20
C ILE A 68 8.01 32.31 2.76
N ILE A 69 6.90 32.74 2.15
CA ILE A 69 5.86 31.84 1.64
C ILE A 69 6.41 30.90 0.57
N PHE A 70 7.21 31.41 -0.38
CA PHE A 70 7.81 30.55 -1.40
C PHE A 70 8.81 29.54 -0.82
N GLU A 71 9.65 29.96 0.13
CA GLU A 71 10.56 29.03 0.80
C GLU A 71 9.80 27.93 1.56
N GLN A 72 8.69 28.27 2.20
CA GLN A 72 7.84 27.30 2.89
C GLN A 72 7.17 26.35 1.91
N GLN A 73 6.65 26.86 0.79
CA GLN A 73 6.04 26.04 -0.26
C GLN A 73 7.02 25.03 -0.85
N ASP A 74 8.27 25.45 -1.11
CA ASP A 74 9.31 24.56 -1.61
C ASP A 74 9.68 23.48 -0.58
N LYS A 75 9.77 23.84 0.72
CA LYS A 75 10.01 22.87 1.80
C LYS A 75 8.86 21.87 1.93
N GLU A 76 7.61 22.33 1.90
CA GLU A 76 6.44 21.45 1.94
C GLU A 76 6.41 20.50 0.75
N ARG A 77 6.76 20.98 -0.44
CA ARG A 77 6.86 20.14 -1.63
C ARG A 77 7.93 19.06 -1.47
N GLN A 78 9.13 19.42 -1.01
CA GLN A 78 10.20 18.44 -0.77
C GLN A 78 9.81 17.39 0.26
N VAL A 79 9.17 17.80 1.37
CA VAL A 79 8.69 16.88 2.40
C VAL A 79 7.61 15.95 1.84
N THR A 80 6.68 16.48 1.05
CA THR A 80 5.60 15.69 0.44
C THR A 80 6.14 14.68 -0.57
N GLU A 81 7.10 15.08 -1.42
CA GLU A 81 7.77 14.19 -2.36
C GLU A 81 8.53 13.08 -1.63
N ALA A 82 9.27 13.41 -0.56
CA ALA A 82 9.98 12.42 0.26
C ALA A 82 9.02 11.43 0.96
N LEU A 83 7.88 11.91 1.46
CA LEU A 83 6.87 11.05 2.08
C LEU A 83 6.23 10.09 1.07
N GLU A 84 5.95 10.54 -0.15
CA GLU A 84 5.38 9.69 -1.19
C GLU A 84 6.38 8.62 -1.63
N ILE A 85 7.68 8.97 -1.76
CA ILE A 85 8.74 7.97 -2.02
C ILE A 85 8.79 6.93 -0.90
N ALA A 86 8.85 7.35 0.36
CA ALA A 86 8.87 6.44 1.51
C ALA A 86 7.63 5.54 1.55
N ARG A 87 6.46 6.07 1.17
CA ARG A 87 5.23 5.29 1.07
C ARG A 87 5.30 4.24 -0.04
N LEU A 88 5.83 4.58 -1.22
CA LEU A 88 6.01 3.65 -2.32
C LEU A 88 6.99 2.53 -1.96
N GLU A 89 8.11 2.87 -1.31
CA GLU A 89 9.08 1.89 -0.80
C GLU A 89 8.44 0.94 0.23
N ALA A 90 7.62 1.47 1.15
CA ALA A 90 6.91 0.65 2.13
C ALA A 90 5.92 -0.33 1.46
N ILE A 91 5.22 0.11 0.40
CA ILE A 91 4.32 -0.74 -0.37
C ILE A 91 5.10 -1.85 -1.09
N GLU A 92 6.23 -1.52 -1.69
CA GLU A 92 7.06 -2.51 -2.40
C GLU A 92 7.60 -3.57 -1.45
N LYS A 93 8.12 -3.14 -0.28
CA LYS A 93 8.57 -4.05 0.77
C LYS A 93 7.46 -4.97 1.25
N ALA A 94 6.27 -4.43 1.54
CA ALA A 94 5.11 -5.23 1.96
C ALA A 94 4.69 -6.25 0.88
N LYS A 95 4.77 -5.88 -0.40
CA LYS A 95 4.49 -6.79 -1.52
C LYS A 95 5.50 -7.93 -1.61
N GLU A 96 6.77 -7.64 -1.38
CA GLU A 96 7.83 -8.63 -1.43
C GLU A 96 7.75 -9.61 -0.25
N GLU A 97 7.53 -9.10 0.96
CA GLU A 97 7.26 -9.90 2.16
C GLU A 97 6.04 -10.79 1.97
N GLY A 98 4.94 -10.25 1.42
CA GLY A 98 3.73 -11.01 1.10
C GLY A 98 3.99 -12.15 0.12
N LYS A 99 4.81 -11.93 -0.91
CA LYS A 99 5.22 -12.99 -1.86
C LYS A 99 6.04 -14.08 -1.17
N GLN A 100 7.00 -13.69 -0.33
CA GLN A 100 7.83 -14.65 0.40
C GLN A 100 7.00 -15.50 1.35
N GLN A 101 6.09 -14.88 2.11
CA GLN A 101 5.16 -15.59 2.99
C GLN A 101 4.24 -16.56 2.21
N ALA A 102 3.70 -16.14 1.07
CA ALA A 102 2.87 -17.01 0.23
C ALA A 102 3.63 -18.23 -0.29
N ARG A 103 4.88 -18.02 -0.76
CA ARG A 103 5.77 -19.11 -1.19
C ARG A 103 6.06 -20.08 -0.04
N ALA A 104 6.37 -19.56 1.15
CA ALA A 104 6.62 -20.38 2.34
C ALA A 104 5.39 -21.22 2.72
N LYS A 105 4.20 -20.63 2.75
CA LYS A 105 2.94 -21.36 3.03
C LYS A 105 2.67 -22.46 2.00
N MET A 106 2.91 -22.18 0.72
CA MET A 106 2.73 -23.18 -0.34
C MET A 106 3.77 -24.31 -0.24
N ALA A 107 5.03 -24.00 0.07
CA ALA A 107 6.06 -25.00 0.30
C ALA A 107 5.71 -25.90 1.50
N GLN A 108 5.26 -25.30 2.61
CA GLN A 108 4.80 -26.04 3.79
C GLN A 108 3.61 -26.95 3.47
N LYS A 109 2.61 -26.44 2.73
CA LYS A 109 1.45 -27.25 2.33
C LYS A 109 1.86 -28.43 1.45
N LYS A 110 2.77 -28.22 0.49
CA LYS A 110 3.32 -29.30 -0.35
C LYS A 110 4.08 -30.33 0.48
N ALA A 111 4.88 -29.90 1.45
CA ALA A 111 5.59 -30.80 2.35
C ALA A 111 4.62 -31.64 3.20
N GLN A 112 3.56 -31.03 3.73
CA GLN A 112 2.50 -31.74 4.46
C GLN A 112 1.77 -32.76 3.58
N GLN A 113 1.43 -32.39 2.35
CA GLN A 113 0.79 -33.31 1.40
C GLN A 113 1.71 -34.48 1.04
N LYS A 114 3.00 -34.22 0.83
CA LYS A 114 4.00 -35.27 0.58
C LYS A 114 4.09 -36.23 1.77
N ALA A 115 4.22 -35.69 2.98
CA ALA A 115 4.27 -36.50 4.20
C ALA A 115 3.00 -37.35 4.40
N GLN A 116 1.82 -36.77 4.15
CA GLN A 116 0.56 -37.51 4.18
C GLN A 116 0.51 -38.64 3.15
N ALA A 117 0.97 -38.40 1.91
CA ALA A 117 1.02 -39.41 0.87
C ALA A 117 2.03 -40.52 1.20
N GLN A 118 3.20 -40.18 1.73
CA GLN A 118 4.21 -41.14 2.19
C GLN A 118 3.64 -42.02 3.31
N GLN A 119 2.94 -41.41 4.26
CA GLN A 119 2.35 -42.14 5.38
C GLN A 119 1.18 -43.03 4.93
N HIS A 120 0.30 -42.53 4.05
CA HIS A 120 -0.76 -43.34 3.45
C HIS A 120 -0.20 -44.54 2.67
N PHE A 121 0.89 -44.34 1.94
CA PHE A 121 1.55 -45.43 1.23
C PHE A 121 2.06 -46.49 2.20
N ILE A 122 2.73 -46.09 3.28
CA ILE A 122 3.27 -47.01 4.28
C ILE A 122 2.17 -47.76 5.02
N ASP A 123 1.14 -47.04 5.49
CA ASP A 123 0.12 -47.58 6.40
C ASP A 123 -0.96 -48.40 5.68
N VAL A 124 -1.18 -48.15 4.37
CA VAL A 124 -2.31 -48.74 3.63
C VAL A 124 -1.87 -49.37 2.31
N GLU A 125 -1.18 -48.63 1.45
CA GLU A 125 -0.91 -49.11 0.07
C GLU A 125 0.15 -50.20 0.03
N LEU A 126 1.13 -50.19 0.93
CA LEU A 126 2.23 -51.14 0.95
C LEU A 126 1.74 -52.57 1.16
N GLU A 127 0.85 -52.79 2.14
CA GLU A 127 0.24 -54.09 2.41
C GLU A 127 -0.57 -54.57 1.19
N GLN A 128 -1.40 -53.70 0.63
CA GLN A 128 -2.19 -54.01 -0.58
C GLN A 128 -1.29 -54.33 -1.78
N LEU A 129 -0.15 -53.65 -1.92
CA LEU A 129 0.79 -53.90 -3.00
C LEU A 129 1.46 -55.27 -2.84
N ILE A 130 1.89 -55.61 -1.64
CA ILE A 130 2.49 -56.92 -1.32
C ILE A 130 1.49 -58.03 -1.64
N ASP A 131 0.26 -57.94 -1.13
CA ASP A 131 -0.80 -58.93 -1.41
C ASP A 131 -1.10 -59.04 -2.91
N SER A 132 -1.16 -57.90 -3.61
CA SER A 132 -1.45 -57.89 -5.05
C SER A 132 -0.33 -58.48 -5.88
N CYS A 133 0.91 -58.53 -5.37
CA CYS A 133 2.10 -58.97 -6.09
C CYS A 133 2.63 -60.34 -5.60
N ASP A 134 1.93 -61.01 -4.68
CA ASP A 134 2.31 -62.30 -4.09
C ASP A 134 2.45 -63.44 -5.12
N TYR A 135 1.80 -63.30 -6.28
CA TYR A 135 1.95 -64.26 -7.40
C TYR A 135 3.26 -64.12 -8.17
N LEU A 136 4.04 -63.04 -7.95
CA LEU A 136 5.30 -62.79 -8.64
C LEU A 136 6.47 -63.44 -7.89
N PRO A 137 7.55 -63.85 -8.60
CA PRO A 137 8.79 -64.22 -7.95
C PRO A 137 9.31 -63.10 -7.06
N TYR A 138 9.86 -63.45 -5.89
CA TYR A 138 10.28 -62.51 -4.84
C TYR A 138 11.11 -61.32 -5.36
N GLU A 139 12.13 -61.57 -6.18
CA GLU A 139 12.98 -60.51 -6.74
C GLU A 139 12.21 -59.54 -7.64
N THR A 140 11.26 -60.05 -8.43
CA THR A 140 10.42 -59.24 -9.31
C THR A 140 9.39 -58.44 -8.52
N MET A 141 8.79 -59.05 -7.49
CA MET A 141 7.89 -58.38 -6.56
C MET A 141 8.61 -57.23 -5.86
N LYS A 142 9.76 -57.51 -5.24
CA LYS A 142 10.59 -56.53 -4.53
C LYS A 142 10.96 -55.34 -5.42
N GLN A 143 11.48 -55.59 -6.62
CA GLN A 143 11.81 -54.52 -7.58
C GLN A 143 10.59 -53.67 -7.96
N THR A 144 9.42 -54.30 -8.11
CA THR A 144 8.18 -53.60 -8.46
C THR A 144 7.75 -52.69 -7.31
N ILE A 145 7.69 -53.22 -6.09
CA ILE A 145 7.29 -52.48 -4.88
C ILE A 145 8.30 -51.35 -4.56
N ASP A 146 9.60 -51.62 -4.67
CA ASP A 146 10.66 -50.61 -4.53
C ASP A 146 10.52 -49.50 -5.60
N GLY A 147 10.07 -49.86 -6.80
CA GLY A 147 9.75 -48.92 -7.87
C GLY A 147 8.58 -47.98 -7.56
N PHE A 148 7.60 -48.43 -6.76
CA PHE A 148 6.52 -47.57 -6.27
C PHE A 148 6.97 -46.71 -5.08
N ALA A 149 7.67 -47.30 -4.12
CA ALA A 149 8.17 -46.59 -2.94
C ALA A 149 9.15 -45.47 -3.30
N SER A 150 10.05 -45.70 -4.26
CA SER A 150 11.01 -44.70 -4.76
C SER A 150 10.34 -43.49 -5.40
N ARG A 151 9.14 -43.62 -6.01
CA ARG A 151 8.39 -42.47 -6.55
C ARG A 151 7.86 -41.55 -5.46
N LEU A 152 7.72 -42.05 -4.24
CA LEU A 152 7.25 -41.32 -3.07
C LEU A 152 8.39 -40.97 -2.10
N ASP A 153 9.65 -41.23 -2.47
CA ASP A 153 10.83 -41.10 -1.59
C ASP A 153 10.71 -41.89 -0.27
N VAL A 154 10.04 -43.04 -0.31
CA VAL A 154 9.94 -43.99 0.80
C VAL A 154 11.03 -45.05 0.63
N LYS A 155 11.81 -45.29 1.69
CA LYS A 155 12.85 -46.32 1.70
C LYS A 155 12.29 -47.61 2.30
N LEU A 156 12.40 -48.70 1.55
CA LEU A 156 12.02 -50.04 1.99
C LEU A 156 13.26 -50.87 2.36
N GLU A 157 13.19 -51.55 3.49
CA GLU A 157 14.20 -52.49 3.96
C GLU A 157 13.58 -53.88 4.06
N TRP A 158 14.10 -54.80 3.24
CA TRP A 158 13.61 -56.17 3.17
C TRP A 158 14.53 -57.09 3.99
N LYS A 159 13.95 -57.86 4.92
CA LYS A 159 14.65 -58.88 5.69
C LYS A 159 14.04 -60.25 5.41
N GLU A 160 14.89 -61.23 5.15
CA GLU A 160 14.49 -62.63 4.98
C GLU A 160 14.49 -63.32 6.35
N LEU A 161 13.39 -63.99 6.68
CA LEU A 161 13.20 -64.76 7.91
C LEU A 161 13.55 -66.24 7.67
N GLU A 162 13.88 -66.96 8.74
CA GLU A 162 14.36 -68.35 8.69
C GLU A 162 13.35 -69.35 8.07
N ASP A 163 12.06 -68.98 8.02
CA ASP A 163 10.98 -69.80 7.46
C ASP A 163 10.66 -69.50 5.98
N GLY A 164 11.50 -68.71 5.31
CA GLY A 164 11.26 -68.27 3.92
C GLY A 164 10.19 -67.18 3.78
N GLN A 165 9.78 -66.59 4.91
CA GLN A 165 8.96 -65.38 4.96
C GLN A 165 9.83 -64.13 4.86
N PHE A 166 9.24 -63.00 4.46
CA PHE A 166 9.95 -61.73 4.31
C PHE A 166 9.29 -60.64 5.12
N GLU A 167 10.09 -59.83 5.81
CA GLU A 167 9.63 -58.63 6.52
C GLU A 167 10.03 -57.39 5.71
N CYS A 168 9.04 -56.55 5.38
CA CYS A 168 9.25 -55.26 4.72
C CYS A 168 9.10 -54.14 5.76
N ASN A 169 10.19 -53.43 6.03
CA ASN A 169 10.20 -52.28 6.91
C ASN A 169 10.28 -50.99 6.09
N ALA A 170 9.26 -50.16 6.16
CA ALA A 170 9.22 -48.88 5.44
C ALA A 170 9.64 -47.72 6.33
N SER A 171 10.39 -46.78 5.77
CA SER A 171 10.80 -45.55 6.43
C SER A 171 10.72 -44.35 5.48
N VAL A 172 10.31 -43.20 6.03
CA VAL A 172 10.27 -41.93 5.29
C VAL A 172 11.66 -41.29 5.33
N THR A 173 12.13 -40.81 4.18
CA THR A 173 13.43 -40.12 4.02
C THR A 173 13.33 -38.63 4.28
#